data_AF-A0AAU7Q6X6-F1
#
_entry.id   AF-A0AAU7Q6X6-F1
#
_cell.length_a   1.000
_cell.length_b   1.000
_cell.length_c   1.000
_cell.angle_alpha   90.00
_cell.angle_beta   90.00
_cell.angle_gamma   90.00
#
_symmetry.space_group_name_H-M   'P 1'
#
loop_
_entity.id
_entity.type
_entity.pdbx_description
1 polymer ?
#
loop_
_entity_poly.entity_id
_entity_poly.type
_entity_poly.pdbx_seq_one_letter_code
_entity_poly.pdbx_strand_id
1 'polypeptide(L)'
;MGSETTKTERVFKQTEFGELTKINSQKTSKICQGQTVYRANDNISQVLRKGDQFYLDGGHKNHLEVFDMNDKFKRVLNLDGSINYDKTAKAEREGRTLK
;
A
#
# COMPACT_ATOMS: atom_id res chain seq x y z
N MET A 1 25.65 -4.70 -17.12
CA MET A 1 24.19 -4.96 -17.25
C MET A 1 23.71 -5.41 -15.89
N GLY A 2 23.00 -4.61 -15.09
CA GLY A 2 21.85 -3.79 -15.44
C GLY A 2 20.72 -4.27 -14.53
N SER A 3 20.63 -3.72 -13.33
CA SER A 3 19.39 -3.73 -12.56
C SER A 3 19.39 -2.49 -11.68
N GLU A 4 18.94 -1.39 -12.27
CA GLU A 4 18.35 -0.30 -11.52
C GLU A 4 17.21 -0.89 -10.69
N THR A 5 17.55 -1.32 -9.46
CA THR A 5 16.58 -1.67 -8.44
C THR A 5 15.83 -0.39 -8.14
N THR A 6 14.68 -0.23 -8.80
CA THR A 6 13.84 0.96 -8.74
C THR A 6 13.67 1.39 -7.28
N LYS A 7 13.86 2.69 -6.99
CA LYS A 7 13.86 3.27 -5.63
C LYS A 7 12.72 2.78 -4.71
N THR A 8 11.59 2.36 -5.30
CA THR A 8 10.45 1.75 -4.62
C THR A 8 10.80 0.44 -3.90
N GLU A 9 11.68 -0.40 -4.44
CA GLU A 9 12.04 -1.70 -3.85
C GLU A 9 12.88 -1.59 -2.58
N ARG A 10 13.60 -0.48 -2.36
CA ARG A 10 14.40 -0.28 -1.13
C ARG A 10 13.56 0.15 0.07
N VAL A 11 12.40 0.74 -0.18
CA VAL A 11 11.49 1.21 0.88
C VAL A 11 10.86 0.01 1.59
N PHE A 12 10.52 -1.05 0.84
CA PHE A 12 9.92 -2.27 1.39
C PHE A 12 10.93 -3.21 2.08
N LYS A 13 12.24 -3.04 1.88
CA LYS A 13 13.27 -3.96 2.43
C LYS A 13 13.70 -3.66 3.87
N GLN A 14 13.17 -2.61 4.51
CA GLN A 14 13.65 -2.17 5.83
C GLN A 14 12.77 -2.67 6.99
N THR A 15 11.61 -3.28 6.70
CA THR A 15 10.67 -3.78 7.72
C THR A 15 10.12 -5.15 7.33
N GLU A 16 9.85 -6.00 8.32
CA GLU A 16 9.22 -7.31 8.12
C GLU A 16 7.87 -7.17 7.40
N PHE A 17 7.09 -6.15 7.75
CA PHE A 17 5.84 -5.82 7.07
C PHE A 17 6.04 -5.49 5.58
N GLY A 18 7.07 -4.69 5.25
CA GLY A 18 7.40 -4.37 3.86
C GLY A 18 7.77 -5.59 3.03
N GLU A 19 8.53 -6.52 3.61
CA GLU A 19 8.87 -7.78 2.92
C GLU A 19 7.65 -8.69 2.75
N LEU A 20 6.83 -8.84 3.80
CA LEU A 20 5.59 -9.62 3.75
C LEU A 20 4.62 -9.09 2.71
N THR A 21 4.48 -7.76 2.58
CA THR A 21 3.64 -7.15 1.55
C THR A 21 4.17 -7.45 0.15
N LYS A 22 5.50 -7.44 -0.07
CA LYS A 22 6.09 -7.77 -1.37
C LYS A 22 5.86 -9.24 -1.75
N ILE A 23 6.00 -10.16 -0.81
CA ILE A 23 5.86 -11.61 -1.05
C ILE A 23 4.40 -12.01 -1.24
N ASN A 24 3.49 -11.46 -0.43
CA ASN A 24 2.08 -11.85 -0.37
C ASN A 24 1.15 -10.89 -1.12
N SER A 25 1.67 -10.13 -2.08
CA SER A 25 0.85 -9.30 -2.98
C SER A 25 1.21 -9.52 -4.43
N GLN A 26 0.27 -9.19 -5.31
CA GLN A 26 0.50 -9.14 -6.74
C GLN A 26 0.31 -7.71 -7.26
N LYS A 27 1.10 -7.34 -8.26
CA LYS A 27 0.86 -6.13 -9.04
C LYS A 27 -0.49 -6.24 -9.75
N THR A 28 -1.21 -5.13 -9.80
CA THR A 28 -2.40 -4.97 -10.65
C THR A 28 -2.05 -4.05 -11.82
N SER A 29 -2.96 -3.96 -12.79
CA SER A 29 -2.83 -2.99 -13.89
C SER A 29 -3.25 -1.56 -13.48
N LYS A 30 -3.73 -1.35 -12.25
CA LYS A 30 -4.19 -0.03 -11.78
C LYS A 30 -3.01 0.83 -11.35
N ILE A 31 -3.07 2.11 -11.70
CA ILE A 31 -2.11 3.14 -11.27
C ILE A 31 -2.89 4.22 -10.53
N CYS A 32 -2.47 4.52 -9.30
CA CYS A 32 -3.03 5.61 -8.50
C CYS A 32 -1.90 6.56 -8.08
N GLN A 33 -2.09 7.86 -8.28
CA GLN A 33 -1.06 8.87 -7.99
C GLN A 33 0.33 8.56 -8.59
N GLY A 34 0.36 7.97 -9.80
CA GLY A 34 1.60 7.56 -10.46
C GLY A 34 2.29 6.34 -9.83
N GLN A 35 1.63 5.63 -8.91
CA GLN A 35 2.14 4.43 -8.25
C GLN A 35 1.29 3.21 -8.61
N THR A 36 1.95 2.07 -8.78
CA THR A 36 1.26 0.79 -9.06
C THR A 36 0.47 0.35 -7.84
N VAL A 37 -0.78 -0.04 -8.06
CA VAL A 37 -1.61 -0.66 -7.04
C VAL A 37 -1.31 -2.16 -6.99
N TYR A 38 -1.13 -2.65 -5.77
CA TYR A 38 -0.94 -4.06 -5.45
C TYR A 38 -2.20 -4.60 -4.80
N ARG A 39 -2.45 -5.89 -4.98
CA ARG A 39 -3.53 -6.63 -4.30
C ARG A 39 -2.93 -7.67 -3.38
N ALA A 40 -3.37 -7.69 -2.13
CA ALA A 40 -3.00 -8.71 -1.17
C ALA A 40 -3.59 -10.06 -1.59
N ASN A 41 -2.72 -11.07 -1.77
CA ASN A 41 -3.11 -12.42 -2.13
C ASN A 41 -3.44 -13.29 -0.91
N ASP A 42 -2.96 -12.88 0.26
CA ASP A 42 -3.23 -13.51 1.55
C ASP A 42 -3.43 -12.46 2.65
N ASN A 43 -3.74 -12.91 3.86
CA ASN A 43 -3.83 -12.07 5.04
C ASN A 43 -2.42 -11.70 5.51
N ILE A 44 -1.92 -10.55 5.07
CA ILE A 44 -0.60 -10.04 5.41
C ILE A 44 -0.55 -9.61 6.89
N SER A 45 -1.63 -9.02 7.39
CA SER A 45 -1.79 -8.62 8.79
C SER A 45 -3.27 -8.43 9.14
N GLN A 46 -3.56 -8.10 10.40
CA GLN A 46 -4.92 -7.72 10.82
C GLN A 46 -5.45 -6.45 10.10
N VAL A 47 -4.54 -5.60 9.60
CA VAL A 47 -4.89 -4.33 8.96
C VAL A 47 -4.79 -4.35 7.44
N LEU A 48 -4.22 -5.40 6.86
CA LEU A 48 -4.11 -5.65 5.42
C LEU A 48 -4.44 -7.11 5.13
N ARG A 49 -5.68 -7.35 4.71
CA ARG A 49 -6.24 -8.70 4.54
C ARG A 49 -6.26 -9.10 3.06
N LYS A 50 -6.46 -10.39 2.81
CA LYS A 50 -6.62 -10.93 1.46
C LYS A 50 -7.68 -10.16 0.68
N GLY A 51 -7.35 -9.79 -0.56
CA GLY A 51 -8.22 -9.05 -1.48
C GLY A 51 -8.16 -7.53 -1.31
N ASP A 52 -7.60 -7.01 -0.21
CA ASP A 52 -7.36 -5.58 -0.07
C ASP A 52 -6.36 -5.10 -1.12
N GLN A 53 -6.55 -3.88 -1.60
CA GLN A 53 -5.68 -3.22 -2.56
C GLN A 53 -4.89 -2.12 -1.84
N PHE A 54 -3.63 -1.92 -2.23
CA PHE A 54 -2.82 -0.88 -1.63
C PHE A 54 -1.78 -0.32 -2.60
N TYR A 55 -1.35 0.92 -2.39
CA TYR A 55 -0.21 1.49 -3.09
C TYR A 55 0.64 2.32 -2.14
N LEU A 56 1.92 2.45 -2.48
CA LEU A 56 2.86 3.31 -1.77
C LEU A 56 2.57 4.77 -2.10
N ASP A 57 2.54 5.65 -1.10
CA ASP A 57 2.38 7.09 -1.31
C ASP A 57 3.36 7.63 -2.37
N GLY A 58 2.83 8.32 -3.37
CA GLY A 58 3.62 8.82 -4.50
C GLY A 58 4.58 9.95 -4.12
N GLY A 59 4.24 10.73 -3.09
CA GLY A 59 5.03 11.88 -2.65
C GLY A 59 6.24 11.49 -1.80
N HIS A 60 5.98 11.12 -0.54
CA HIS A 60 7.03 10.89 0.45
C HIS A 60 7.41 9.41 0.58
N LYS A 61 6.64 8.49 -0.02
CA LYS A 61 6.90 7.04 0.01
C LYS A 61 7.09 6.49 1.43
N ASN A 62 6.36 7.06 2.39
CA ASN A 62 6.49 6.73 3.81
C ASN A 62 5.23 6.07 4.41
N HIS A 63 4.18 5.88 3.60
CA HIS A 63 2.95 5.22 4.01
C HIS A 63 2.29 4.49 2.83
N LEU A 64 1.43 3.53 3.15
CA LEU A 64 0.58 2.82 2.21
C LEU A 64 -0.86 3.29 2.37
N GLU A 65 -1.53 3.56 1.26
CA GLU A 65 -2.98 3.74 1.25
C GLU A 65 -3.65 2.40 0.94
N VAL A 66 -4.59 1.97 1.81
CA VAL A 66 -5.26 0.67 1.72
C VAL A 66 -6.73 0.86 1.39
N PHE A 67 -7.20 0.05 0.45
CA PHE A 67 -8.55 0.03 -0.09
C PHE A 67 -9.09 -1.41 -0.03
N ASP A 68 -10.40 -1.56 -0.02
CA ASP A 68 -11.04 -2.86 -0.13
C ASP A 68 -11.05 -3.35 -1.59
N MET A 69 -11.60 -4.55 -1.81
CA MET A 69 -11.77 -5.12 -3.15
C MET A 69 -12.74 -4.31 -4.05
N ASN A 70 -13.57 -3.44 -3.46
CA ASN A 70 -14.54 -2.58 -4.14
C ASN A 70 -14.00 -1.15 -4.29
N ASP A 71 -12.69 -0.97 -4.19
CA ASP A 71 -12.01 0.31 -4.38
C ASP A 71 -12.36 1.40 -3.32
N LYS A 72 -12.97 1.00 -2.20
CA LYS A 72 -13.29 1.90 -1.09
C LYS A 72 -12.09 2.05 -0.16
N PHE A 73 -11.79 3.28 0.22
CA PHE A 73 -10.73 3.55 1.17
C PHE A 73 -11.01 2.87 2.53
N LYS A 74 -9.96 2.29 3.12
CA LYS A 74 -10.04 1.63 4.42
C LYS A 74 -9.19 2.31 5.48
N ARG A 75 -7.95 2.67 5.16
CA ARG A 75 -6.96 3.25 6.09
C ARG A 75 -5.66 3.61 5.42
N VAL A 76 -4.86 4.41 6.13
CA VAL A 76 -3.44 4.62 5.84
C VAL A 76 -2.59 3.82 6.83
N LEU A 77 -1.59 3.09 6.32
CA LEU A 77 -0.61 2.36 7.11
C LEU A 77 0.77 3.00 6.98
N ASN A 78 1.53 3.04 8.08
CA ASN A 78 2.96 3.31 8.01
C ASN A 78 3.70 2.07 7.45
N LEU A 79 4.97 2.23 7.07
CA LEU A 79 5.77 1.12 6.48
C LEU A 79 6.09 -0.01 7.47
N ASP A 80 5.88 0.19 8.76
CA ASP A 80 5.98 -0.83 9.80
C ASP A 80 4.67 -1.62 9.99
N GLY A 81 3.60 -1.25 9.28
CA GLY A 81 2.28 -1.89 9.38
C GLY A 81 1.35 -1.27 10.44
N SER A 82 1.79 -0.24 11.17
CA SER A 82 0.92 0.49 12.11
C SER A 82 -0.08 1.38 11.37
N ILE A 83 -1.26 1.58 11.95
CA ILE A 83 -2.28 2.50 11.38
C ILE A 83 -1.86 3.95 11.63
N ASN A 84 -1.86 4.76 10.58
CA ASN A 84 -1.71 6.20 10.69
C ASN A 84 -3.09 6.85 10.87
N TYR A 85 -3.51 7.07 12.12
CA TYR A 85 -4.86 7.55 12.44
C TYR A 85 -5.15 8.94 11.87
N ASP A 86 -4.21 9.88 11.97
CA ASP A 86 -4.38 11.24 11.44
C ASP A 86 -4.59 11.24 9.92
N LYS A 87 -3.76 10.49 9.18
CA LYS A 87 -3.90 10.37 7.73
C LYS A 87 -5.16 9.61 7.33
N THR A 88 -5.53 8.59 8.11
CA THR A 88 -6.77 7.83 7.88
C THR A 88 -7.99 8.75 8.00
N ALA A 89 -8.11 9.49 9.10
CA ALA A 89 -9.21 10.42 9.30
C ALA A 89 -9.26 11.52 8.22
N LYS A 90 -8.10 12.00 7.77
CA LYS A 90 -8.02 12.97 6.67
C LYS A 90 -8.52 12.36 5.34
N ALA A 91 -8.05 11.18 4.99
CA ALA A 91 -8.44 10.48 3.76
C ALA A 91 -9.93 10.10 3.73
N GLU A 92 -10.50 9.74 4.88
CA GLU A 92 -11.94 9.50 5.03
C GLU A 92 -12.75 10.77 4.79
N ARG A 93 -12.33 11.91 5.37
CA ARG A 93 -13.00 13.22 5.12
C ARG A 93 -12.90 13.67 3.66
N GLU A 94 -11.79 13.35 3.00
CA GLU A 94 -11.60 13.63 1.57
C GLU A 94 -12.40 12.68 0.66
N GLY A 95 -12.98 11.60 1.20
CA GLY A 95 -13.75 10.63 0.44
C GLY A 95 -12.91 9.88 -0.59
N ARG A 96 -11.66 9.54 -0.26
CA ARG A 96 -10.74 8.87 -1.20
C ARG A 96 -11.30 7.54 -1.70
N THR A 97 -11.09 7.27 -2.99
CA THR A 97 -11.45 6.01 -3.65
C THR A 97 -10.38 5.65 -4.66
N LEU A 98 -10.22 4.35 -4.91
CA LEU A 98 -9.34 3.87 -5.97
C LEU A 98 -10.08 3.97 -7.32
N LYS A 99 -9.95 5.11 -8.01
CA LYS A 99 -10.58 5.31 -9.34
C LYS A 99 -9.82 4.58 -10.45
#